data_AF-A0A0C3MDM9-F1
#
_entry.id   AF-A0A0C3MDM9-F1
#
_cell.length_a   1.000
_cell.length_b   1.000
_cell.length_c   1.000
_cell.angle_alpha   90.00
_cell.angle_beta   90.00
_cell.angle_gamma   90.00
#
_symmetry.space_group_name_H-M   'P 1'
#
loop_
_entity.id
_entity.type
_entity.pdbx_description
1 polymer ?
#
loop_
_entity_poly.entity_id
_entity_poly.type
_entity_poly.pdbx_seq_one_letter_code
_entity_poly.pdbx_strand_id
1 'polypeptide(L)'
;MLFFKDRDSFGTSSEPESPIIQKELPPSPIPESDPPPYPIPSSSGPVRVNFLHLEEGKRTINDSWTVDPLLSIPPALMPPPPDDKTGDIPNLFLKNTHKPIIARLHLVSERPCRSRIVVRAQHKDATVTVVERQQQSFYLYVKSSHGQVKVALPRDFNGPITLNNTFSKPELSEGIKAAMTPFSAPPDTTKLFIGSWYRYGGADGLDKWLGDEVVLDGTHKAIKLFFADEVKA
;
A
#
# COMPACT_ATOMS: atom_id res chain seq x y z
N MET A 1 -13.78 -54.71 25.20
CA MET A 1 -13.57 -56.11 24.75
C MET A 1 -14.89 -56.59 24.20
N LEU A 2 -15.02 -56.73 22.87
CA LEU A 2 -16.01 -57.53 22.14
C LEU A 2 -15.61 -57.50 20.65
N PHE A 3 -15.45 -58.69 20.08
CA PHE A 3 -14.96 -59.01 18.73
C PHE A 3 -16.12 -59.29 17.76
N PHE A 4 -15.97 -58.94 16.48
CA PHE A 4 -16.56 -59.54 15.26
C PHE A 4 -15.69 -59.02 14.08
N LYS A 5 -14.96 -59.77 13.22
CA LYS A 5 -15.18 -61.01 12.42
C LYS A 5 -16.43 -60.88 11.55
N ASP A 6 -16.46 -61.02 10.22
CA ASP A 6 -15.70 -61.69 9.14
C ASP A 6 -15.97 -60.89 7.83
N ARG A 7 -15.05 -60.73 6.86
CA ARG A 7 -14.73 -61.57 5.67
C ARG A 7 -15.69 -61.37 4.46
N ASP A 8 -15.10 -61.52 3.26
CA ASP A 8 -15.66 -61.57 1.89
C ASP A 8 -15.37 -60.29 1.07
N SER A 9 -14.89 -60.31 -0.17
CA SER A 9 -14.55 -61.39 -1.10
C SER A 9 -13.87 -60.75 -2.31
N PHE A 10 -12.76 -61.33 -2.81
CA PHE A 10 -12.09 -60.88 -4.03
C PHE A 10 -12.84 -61.39 -5.27
N GLY A 11 -13.39 -60.47 -6.07
CA GLY A 11 -13.94 -60.76 -7.39
C GLY A 11 -12.93 -60.36 -8.47
N THR A 12 -12.28 -61.34 -9.09
CA THR A 12 -11.50 -61.18 -10.33
C THR A 12 -12.45 -61.18 -11.52
N SER A 13 -12.70 -60.00 -12.09
CA SER A 13 -13.44 -59.84 -13.35
C SER A 13 -12.44 -59.80 -14.51
N SER A 14 -12.44 -60.83 -15.34
CA SER A 14 -11.69 -60.90 -16.60
C SER A 14 -12.41 -60.08 -17.68
N GLU A 15 -11.75 -59.02 -18.14
CA GLU A 15 -12.22 -58.12 -19.19
C GLU A 15 -11.78 -58.66 -20.57
N PRO A 16 -12.67 -58.69 -21.58
CA PRO A 16 -12.33 -59.19 -22.92
C PRO A 16 -11.52 -58.18 -23.75
N GLU A 17 -10.42 -58.64 -24.34
CA GLU A 17 -9.60 -57.89 -25.29
C GLU A 17 -10.43 -57.46 -26.51
N SER A 18 -10.41 -56.15 -26.77
CA SER A 18 -11.03 -55.54 -27.94
C SER A 18 -10.06 -55.54 -29.13
N PRO A 19 -10.55 -55.69 -30.37
CA PRO A 19 -9.71 -55.71 -31.57
C PRO A 19 -9.09 -54.34 -31.87
N ILE A 20 -7.79 -54.36 -32.17
CA ILE A 20 -6.97 -53.19 -32.52
C ILE A 20 -7.35 -52.72 -33.92
N ILE A 21 -8.14 -51.66 -34.02
CA ILE A 21 -8.37 -50.91 -35.27
C ILE A 21 -7.20 -49.93 -35.43
N GLN A 22 -6.32 -50.21 -36.40
CA GLN A 22 -5.26 -49.28 -36.82
C GLN A 22 -5.91 -48.05 -37.48
N LYS A 23 -6.04 -46.95 -36.72
CA LYS A 23 -6.36 -45.63 -37.26
C LYS A 23 -5.10 -45.06 -37.92
N GLU A 24 -5.16 -44.88 -39.23
CA GLU A 24 -4.19 -44.17 -40.04
C GLU A 24 -4.01 -42.75 -39.47
N LEU A 25 -2.78 -42.39 -39.10
CA LEU A 25 -2.47 -41.11 -38.48
C LEU A 25 -2.64 -39.97 -39.50
N PRO A 26 -3.27 -38.85 -39.11
CA PRO A 26 -3.34 -37.67 -39.97
C PRO A 26 -1.93 -37.10 -40.26
N PRO A 27 -1.74 -36.44 -41.41
CA PRO A 27 -0.47 -35.85 -41.80
C PRO A 27 0.02 -34.86 -40.73
N SER A 28 1.32 -34.94 -40.42
CA SER A 28 1.96 -34.12 -39.39
C SER A 28 1.76 -32.62 -39.66
N PRO A 29 1.42 -31.82 -38.64
CA PRO A 29 1.36 -30.36 -38.75
C PRO A 29 2.72 -29.83 -39.18
N ILE A 30 2.73 -28.93 -40.17
CA ILE A 30 3.90 -28.15 -40.57
C ILE A 30 4.36 -27.37 -39.32
N PRO A 31 5.65 -27.35 -38.96
CA PRO A 31 6.13 -26.58 -37.82
C PRO A 31 5.87 -25.10 -38.07
N GLU A 32 4.86 -24.55 -37.40
CA GLU A 32 4.65 -23.11 -37.27
C GLU A 32 5.90 -22.53 -36.61
N SER A 33 6.63 -21.73 -37.37
CA SER A 33 7.76 -20.97 -36.86
C SER A 33 7.24 -20.05 -35.76
N ASP A 34 7.58 -20.34 -34.50
CA ASP A 34 7.21 -19.52 -33.36
C ASP A 34 7.56 -18.05 -33.67
N PRO A 35 6.61 -17.11 -33.54
CA PRO A 35 6.91 -15.71 -33.70
C PRO A 35 8.02 -15.33 -32.71
N PRO A 36 8.97 -14.48 -33.11
CA PRO A 36 10.06 -14.09 -32.23
C PRO A 36 9.48 -13.59 -30.89
N PRO A 37 10.01 -14.04 -29.74
CA PRO A 37 9.49 -13.64 -28.44
C PRO A 37 9.51 -12.13 -28.35
N TYR A 38 8.34 -11.53 -28.19
CA TYR A 38 8.21 -10.09 -28.01
C TYR A 38 9.12 -9.67 -26.84
N PRO A 39 9.99 -8.66 -27.01
CA PRO A 39 10.82 -8.18 -25.93
C PRO A 39 9.91 -7.67 -24.82
N ILE A 40 9.89 -8.39 -23.70
CA ILE A 40 9.17 -7.96 -22.50
C ILE A 40 9.94 -6.74 -21.99
N PRO A 41 9.34 -5.53 -21.98
CA PRO A 41 10.02 -4.36 -21.45
C PRO A 41 10.30 -4.63 -19.97
N SER A 42 11.57 -4.86 -19.66
CA SER A 42 12.08 -5.00 -18.31
C SER A 42 12.10 -3.61 -17.68
N SER A 43 10.93 -3.08 -17.35
CA SER A 43 10.82 -1.85 -16.57
C SER A 43 11.34 -2.15 -15.17
N SER A 44 12.64 -2.00 -14.96
CA SER A 44 13.32 -2.21 -13.68
C SER A 44 13.04 -1.11 -12.64
N GLY A 45 12.09 -0.21 -12.92
CA GLY A 45 11.72 0.90 -12.05
C GLY A 45 10.39 0.69 -11.31
N PRO A 46 10.16 1.42 -10.21
CA PRO A 46 8.88 1.43 -9.50
C PRO A 46 7.72 1.85 -10.43
N VAL A 47 6.59 1.17 -10.30
CA VAL A 47 5.41 1.38 -11.16
C VAL A 47 4.86 2.79 -10.96
N ARG A 48 4.69 3.55 -12.05
CA ARG A 48 4.07 4.89 -12.03
C ARG A 48 2.55 4.77 -11.94
N VAL A 49 1.95 5.45 -10.97
CA VAL A 49 0.52 5.29 -10.64
C VAL A 49 -0.15 6.62 -10.37
N ASN A 50 -1.44 6.66 -10.70
CA ASN A 50 -2.40 7.65 -10.25
C ASN A 50 -3.73 6.92 -10.01
N PHE A 51 -4.53 7.39 -9.07
CA PHE A 51 -5.80 6.75 -8.66
C PHE A 51 -5.73 5.22 -8.49
N LEU A 52 -4.62 4.67 -7.99
CA LEU A 52 -4.49 3.23 -7.76
C LEU A 52 -5.26 2.84 -6.50
N HIS A 53 -6.21 1.91 -6.64
CA HIS A 53 -6.93 1.30 -5.53
C HIS A 53 -6.54 -0.18 -5.42
N LEU A 54 -5.83 -0.54 -4.35
CA LEU A 54 -5.46 -1.92 -4.05
C LEU A 54 -6.03 -2.34 -2.69
N GLU A 55 -6.93 -3.32 -2.69
CA GLU A 55 -7.46 -3.96 -1.49
C GLU A 55 -7.12 -5.45 -1.48
N GLU A 56 -6.31 -5.86 -0.52
CA GLU A 56 -5.86 -7.25 -0.37
C GLU A 56 -6.30 -7.82 0.99
N GLY A 57 -6.97 -8.97 0.98
CA GLY A 57 -7.41 -9.61 2.23
C GLY A 57 -6.35 -10.53 2.85
N LYS A 58 -5.62 -11.27 2.00
CA LYS A 58 -4.81 -12.42 2.44
C LYS A 58 -3.33 -12.35 2.05
N ARG A 59 -2.95 -11.45 1.15
CA ARG A 59 -1.58 -11.27 0.68
C ARG A 59 -0.95 -10.06 1.33
N THR A 60 0.35 -10.12 1.59
CA THR A 60 1.11 -8.96 2.05
C THR A 60 1.24 -7.99 0.89
N ILE A 61 0.91 -6.72 1.13
CA ILE A 61 1.23 -5.65 0.19
C ILE A 61 2.66 -5.22 0.51
N ASN A 62 3.63 -5.55 -0.36
CA ASN A 62 5.02 -5.13 -0.21
C ASN A 62 5.56 -4.70 -1.58
N ASP A 63 5.50 -3.41 -1.87
CA ASP A 63 5.86 -2.90 -3.19
C ASP A 63 6.37 -1.46 -3.12
N SER A 64 6.81 -0.95 -4.27
CA SER A 64 7.24 0.42 -4.48
C SER A 64 6.48 1.08 -5.62
N TRP A 65 5.96 2.27 -5.36
CA TRP A 65 5.17 3.04 -6.33
C TRP A 65 5.74 4.43 -6.54
N THR A 66 5.66 4.87 -7.79
CA THR A 66 5.91 6.25 -8.20
C THR A 66 4.58 6.96 -8.37
N VAL A 67 4.18 7.78 -7.40
CA VAL A 67 2.89 8.47 -7.41
C VAL A 67 3.02 9.76 -8.21
N ASP A 68 2.29 9.84 -9.33
CA ASP A 68 2.26 10.99 -10.22
C ASP A 68 0.82 11.48 -10.46
N PRO A 69 0.41 12.58 -9.83
CA PRO A 69 -0.94 13.15 -9.99
C PRO A 69 -1.25 13.64 -11.41
N LEU A 70 -0.24 13.87 -12.25
CA LEU A 70 -0.42 14.37 -13.61
C LEU A 70 -0.66 13.26 -14.62
N LEU A 71 -0.48 12.00 -14.23
CA LEU A 71 -0.79 10.85 -15.06
C LEU A 71 -2.30 10.81 -15.35
N SER A 72 -2.67 11.09 -16.60
CA SER A 72 -4.06 11.09 -17.04
C SER A 72 -4.60 9.66 -17.12
N ILE A 73 -5.71 9.41 -16.44
CA ILE A 73 -6.42 8.13 -16.47
C ILE A 73 -7.79 8.35 -17.11
N PRO A 74 -8.15 7.59 -18.15
CA PRO A 74 -9.48 7.66 -18.73
C PRO A 74 -10.56 7.44 -17.65
N PRO A 75 -11.63 8.26 -17.61
CA PRO A 75 -12.68 8.13 -16.59
C PRO A 75 -13.29 6.73 -16.48
N ALA A 76 -13.34 5.98 -17.60
CA ALA A 76 -13.83 4.60 -17.63
C ALA A 76 -12.97 3.60 -16.84
N LEU A 77 -11.72 3.97 -16.52
CA LEU A 77 -10.77 3.17 -15.75
C LEU A 77 -10.58 3.69 -14.32
N MET A 78 -11.28 4.76 -13.93
CA MET A 78 -11.18 5.29 -12.57
C MET A 78 -11.84 4.33 -11.58
N PRO A 79 -11.22 4.09 -10.42
CA PRO A 79 -11.87 3.31 -9.38
C PRO A 79 -13.08 4.07 -8.84
N PRO A 80 -14.08 3.36 -8.28
CA PRO A 80 -15.11 4.02 -7.51
C PRO A 80 -14.48 4.79 -6.34
N PRO A 81 -15.10 5.90 -5.91
CA PRO A 81 -14.71 6.56 -4.67
C PRO A 81 -14.66 5.54 -3.53
N PRO A 82 -13.66 5.61 -2.64
CA PRO A 82 -13.70 4.79 -1.44
C PRO A 82 -14.99 5.11 -0.66
N ASP A 83 -15.42 4.20 0.22
CA ASP A 83 -16.53 4.48 1.15
C ASP A 83 -16.18 5.60 2.17
N ASP A 84 -15.11 6.39 1.93
CA ASP A 84 -14.81 7.56 2.72
C ASP A 84 -15.82 8.67 2.40
N LYS A 85 -16.42 9.21 3.47
CA LYS A 85 -17.41 10.31 3.41
C LYS A 85 -16.89 11.58 2.74
N THR A 86 -15.61 11.63 2.39
CA THR A 86 -14.93 12.76 1.77
C THR A 86 -15.27 12.89 0.28
N GLY A 87 -15.62 11.81 -0.41
CA GLY A 87 -15.92 11.82 -1.85
C GLY A 87 -14.71 12.00 -2.78
N ASP A 88 -13.55 12.35 -2.24
CA ASP A 88 -12.31 12.53 -2.98
C ASP A 88 -11.60 11.19 -3.26
N ILE A 89 -11.30 10.92 -4.53
CA ILE A 89 -10.54 9.72 -4.93
C ILE A 89 -9.03 9.98 -4.67
N PRO A 90 -8.38 9.22 -3.78
CA PRO A 90 -6.95 9.39 -3.53
C PRO A 90 -6.10 8.94 -4.73
N ASN A 91 -4.91 9.51 -4.91
CA ASN A 91 -3.96 9.08 -5.95
C ASN A 91 -3.42 7.67 -5.68
N LEU A 92 -3.36 7.26 -4.41
CA LEU A 92 -3.00 5.92 -3.99
C LEU A 92 -3.80 5.50 -2.76
N PHE A 93 -4.54 4.39 -2.87
CA PHE A 93 -5.27 3.77 -1.78
C PHE A 93 -4.81 2.32 -1.61
N LEU A 94 -4.26 2.01 -0.44
CA LEU A 94 -3.85 0.66 -0.06
C LEU A 94 -4.66 0.22 1.15
N LYS A 95 -5.32 -0.93 1.06
CA LYS A 95 -6.08 -1.52 2.17
C LYS A 95 -5.74 -2.98 2.36
N ASN A 96 -5.53 -3.38 3.61
CA ASN A 96 -5.31 -4.77 3.98
C ASN A 96 -5.88 -5.12 5.34
N THR A 97 -6.58 -6.25 5.42
CA THR A 97 -7.20 -6.67 6.67
C THR A 97 -6.26 -7.52 7.52
N HIS A 98 -5.62 -8.56 6.95
CA HIS A 98 -4.94 -9.59 7.73
C HIS A 98 -3.43 -9.66 7.56
N LYS A 99 -2.87 -8.95 6.56
CA LYS A 99 -1.44 -8.94 6.28
C LYS A 99 -0.88 -7.53 6.39
N PRO A 100 0.43 -7.39 6.66
CA PRO A 100 1.04 -6.08 6.76
C PRO A 100 1.06 -5.38 5.40
N ILE A 101 1.14 -4.05 5.45
CA ILE A 101 1.40 -3.20 4.29
C ILE A 101 2.80 -2.62 4.46
N ILE A 102 3.65 -2.76 3.45
CA ILE A 102 4.98 -2.19 3.36
C ILE A 102 5.04 -1.42 2.03
N ALA A 103 4.98 -0.10 2.11
CA ALA A 103 4.89 0.77 0.94
C ALA A 103 6.10 1.71 0.87
N ARG A 104 6.79 1.69 -0.28
CA ARG A 104 7.85 2.64 -0.61
C ARG A 104 7.38 3.59 -1.70
N LEU A 105 7.34 4.87 -1.39
CA LEU A 105 6.71 5.88 -2.23
C LEU A 105 7.77 6.83 -2.80
N HIS A 106 7.73 7.00 -4.11
CA HIS A 106 8.44 8.04 -4.85
C HIS A 106 7.40 9.03 -5.37
N LEU A 107 7.51 10.30 -5.01
CA LEU A 107 6.56 11.33 -5.42
C LEU A 107 7.16 12.14 -6.56
N VAL A 108 6.58 12.05 -7.76
CA VAL A 108 7.06 12.80 -8.93
C VAL A 108 5.96 13.65 -9.54
N SER A 109 6.30 14.91 -9.83
CA SER A 109 5.41 15.82 -10.54
C SER A 109 6.22 16.87 -11.28
N GLU A 110 5.80 17.20 -12.50
CA GLU A 110 6.43 18.24 -13.33
C GLU A 110 6.03 19.66 -12.92
N ARG A 111 4.94 19.79 -12.16
CA ARG A 111 4.43 21.07 -11.65
C ARG A 111 4.01 20.96 -10.19
N PRO A 112 3.92 22.06 -9.42
CA PRO A 112 3.44 22.01 -8.05
C PRO A 112 2.04 21.39 -8.00
N CYS A 113 1.93 20.25 -7.35
CA CYS A 113 0.68 19.54 -7.13
C CYS A 113 0.72 18.80 -5.80
N ARG A 114 -0.46 18.46 -5.29
CA ARG A 114 -0.60 17.74 -4.03
C ARG A 114 -1.15 16.35 -4.28
N SER A 115 -0.43 15.32 -3.82
CA SER A 115 -0.94 13.94 -3.82
C SER A 115 -1.75 13.64 -2.56
N ARG A 116 -2.81 12.86 -2.70
CA ARG A 116 -3.55 12.25 -1.60
C ARG A 116 -3.26 10.75 -1.55
N ILE A 117 -2.69 10.28 -0.45
CA ILE A 117 -2.26 8.90 -0.24
C ILE A 117 -2.90 8.37 1.03
N VAL A 118 -3.54 7.21 0.93
CA VAL A 118 -4.32 6.60 2.01
C VAL A 118 -3.90 5.14 2.17
N VAL A 119 -3.45 4.78 3.37
CA VAL A 119 -3.02 3.43 3.71
C VAL A 119 -3.78 2.96 4.94
N ARG A 120 -4.47 1.82 4.83
CA ARG A 120 -5.30 1.25 5.91
C ARG A 120 -4.96 -0.21 6.14
N ALA A 121 -4.40 -0.50 7.31
CA ALA A 121 -4.28 -1.86 7.81
C ALA A 121 -5.29 -2.09 8.95
N GLN A 122 -5.88 -3.27 9.06
CA GLN A 122 -6.82 -3.56 10.17
C GLN A 122 -6.13 -4.30 11.31
N HIS A 123 -5.64 -5.52 11.06
CA HIS A 123 -5.08 -6.38 12.10
C HIS A 123 -3.55 -6.41 12.16
N LYS A 124 -2.87 -5.82 11.17
CA LYS A 124 -1.41 -5.88 11.01
C LYS A 124 -0.81 -4.50 10.80
N ASP A 125 0.51 -4.48 10.78
CA ASP A 125 1.30 -3.27 10.74
C ASP A 125 1.21 -2.59 9.36
N ALA A 126 1.27 -1.26 9.36
CA ALA A 126 1.36 -0.44 8.16
C ALA A 126 2.67 0.33 8.21
N THR A 127 3.58 0.01 7.29
CA THR A 127 4.87 0.69 7.12
C THR A 127 4.85 1.48 5.83
N VAL A 128 5.03 2.80 5.91
CA VAL A 128 5.10 3.68 4.74
C VAL A 128 6.38 4.49 4.79
N THR A 129 7.18 4.41 3.74
CA THR A 129 8.39 5.22 3.57
C THR A 129 8.22 6.08 2.34
N VAL A 130 8.24 7.41 2.52
CA VAL A 130 8.35 8.36 1.41
C VAL A 130 9.84 8.56 1.16
N VAL A 131 10.34 7.88 0.12
CA VAL A 131 11.79 7.77 -0.18
C VAL A 131 12.31 9.07 -0.77
N GLU A 132 11.60 9.59 -1.75
CA GLU A 132 12.00 10.78 -2.50
C GLU A 132 10.76 11.54 -2.96
N ARG A 133 10.90 12.85 -3.12
CA ARG A 133 9.89 13.70 -3.75
C ARG A 133 10.51 14.80 -4.60
N GLN A 134 9.88 15.12 -5.72
CA GLN A 134 10.30 16.20 -6.61
C GLN A 134 9.33 17.38 -6.54
N GLN A 135 9.53 18.28 -5.56
CA GLN A 135 8.71 19.50 -5.37
C GLN A 135 7.19 19.24 -5.26
N GLN A 136 6.82 18.03 -4.88
CA GLN A 136 5.44 17.59 -4.75
C GLN A 136 5.05 17.55 -3.29
N SER A 137 3.98 18.26 -2.96
CA SER A 137 3.38 18.16 -1.64
C SER A 137 2.47 16.95 -1.56
N PHE A 138 2.21 16.48 -0.34
CA PHE A 138 1.37 15.31 -0.17
C PHE A 138 0.55 15.37 1.11
N TYR A 139 -0.62 14.75 1.04
CA TYR A 139 -1.42 14.33 2.17
C TYR A 139 -1.24 12.82 2.33
N LEU A 140 -0.73 12.39 3.48
CA LEU A 140 -0.57 10.98 3.82
C LEU A 140 -1.42 10.64 5.04
N TYR A 141 -2.42 9.78 4.84
CA TYR A 141 -3.19 9.17 5.92
C TYR A 141 -2.82 7.71 6.09
N VAL A 142 -2.34 7.33 7.27
CA VAL A 142 -2.02 5.93 7.60
C VAL A 142 -2.77 5.50 8.85
N LYS A 143 -3.55 4.43 8.74
CA LYS A 143 -4.35 3.88 9.83
C LYS A 143 -3.99 2.43 10.11
N SER A 144 -3.82 2.07 11.38
CA SER A 144 -3.89 0.68 11.84
C SER A 144 -4.63 0.52 13.16
N SER A 145 -5.60 -0.39 13.22
CA SER A 145 -6.34 -0.65 14.46
C SER A 145 -5.50 -1.48 15.45
N HIS A 146 -5.05 -2.66 15.05
CA HIS A 146 -4.31 -3.57 15.94
C HIS A 146 -2.82 -3.65 15.65
N GLY A 147 -2.38 -3.14 14.50
CA GLY A 147 -0.99 -3.12 14.10
C GLY A 147 -0.29 -1.83 14.47
N GLN A 148 1.03 -1.85 14.31
CA GLN A 148 1.88 -0.68 14.43
C GLN A 148 1.81 0.14 13.15
N VAL A 149 1.67 1.46 13.29
CA VAL A 149 1.87 2.40 12.19
C VAL A 149 3.32 2.87 12.24
N LYS A 150 4.09 2.62 11.18
CA LYS A 150 5.47 3.09 11.03
C LYS A 150 5.55 3.97 9.79
N VAL A 151 5.93 5.23 9.96
CA VAL A 151 6.08 6.16 8.85
C VAL A 151 7.48 6.77 8.86
N ALA A 152 8.08 6.84 7.67
CA ALA A 152 9.35 7.50 7.45
C ALA A 152 9.19 8.59 6.38
N LEU A 153 9.49 9.83 6.75
CA LEU A 153 9.29 11.03 5.93
C LEU A 153 10.63 11.54 5.38
N PRO A 154 10.66 12.21 4.22
CA PRO A 154 11.88 12.86 3.74
C PRO A 154 12.24 14.05 4.64
N ARG A 155 13.53 14.40 4.72
CA ARG A 155 14.01 15.50 5.59
C ARG A 155 13.49 16.88 5.20
N ASP A 156 13.10 17.03 3.95
CA ASP A 156 12.54 18.28 3.43
C ASP A 156 11.04 18.42 3.70
N PHE A 157 10.40 17.45 4.39
CA PHE A 157 9.01 17.52 4.79
C PHE A 157 8.74 18.81 5.57
N ASN A 158 7.68 19.53 5.18
CA ASN A 158 7.29 20.78 5.82
C ASN A 158 5.78 20.87 5.93
N GLY A 159 5.27 20.69 7.14
CA GLY A 159 3.83 20.71 7.40
C GLY A 159 3.39 20.12 8.73
N PRO A 160 2.07 20.14 8.99
CA PRO A 160 1.48 19.57 10.19
C PRO A 160 1.51 18.04 10.15
N ILE A 161 1.65 17.47 11.35
CA ILE A 161 1.53 16.05 11.62
C ILE A 161 0.52 15.87 12.76
N THR A 162 -0.49 15.05 12.51
CA THR A 162 -1.48 14.63 13.51
C THR A 162 -1.27 13.17 13.84
N LEU A 163 -1.08 12.87 15.12
CA LEU A 163 -0.90 11.53 15.66
C LEU A 163 -2.09 11.22 16.57
N ASN A 164 -2.98 10.34 16.13
CA ASN A 164 -4.13 9.89 16.90
C ASN A 164 -3.78 8.52 17.51
N ASN A 165 -3.64 8.46 18.83
CA ASN A 165 -3.29 7.22 19.52
C ASN A 165 -4.13 7.03 20.78
N THR A 166 -4.92 5.96 20.82
CA THR A 166 -5.88 5.73 21.92
C THR A 166 -5.23 5.07 23.13
N PHE A 167 -4.40 4.05 22.92
CA PHE A 167 -3.92 3.19 24.01
C PHE A 167 -2.39 3.15 24.16
N SER A 168 -1.65 3.88 23.33
CA SER A 168 -0.19 3.90 23.40
C SER A 168 0.36 5.31 23.18
N LYS A 169 1.64 5.50 23.50
CA LYS A 169 2.32 6.77 23.22
C LYS A 169 3.00 6.68 21.85
N PRO A 170 2.94 7.74 21.02
CA PRO A 170 3.75 7.79 19.81
C PRO A 170 5.25 7.76 20.14
N GLU A 171 6.02 7.06 19.33
CA GLU A 171 7.48 7.01 19.38
C GLU A 171 8.04 7.83 18.21
N LEU A 172 8.74 8.92 18.54
CA LEU A 172 9.37 9.80 17.55
C LEU A 172 10.88 9.59 17.58
N SER A 173 11.51 9.58 16.41
CA SER A 173 12.97 9.57 16.32
C SER A 173 13.58 10.86 16.87
N GLU A 174 14.86 10.82 17.21
CA GLU A 174 15.58 12.02 17.71
C GLU A 174 15.61 13.13 16.65
N GLY A 175 15.76 12.79 15.36
CA GLY A 175 15.69 13.77 14.28
C GLY A 175 14.33 14.46 14.22
N ILE A 176 13.23 13.69 14.31
CA ILE A 176 11.87 14.25 14.32
C ILE A 176 11.68 15.16 15.54
N LYS A 177 12.10 14.72 16.73
CA LYS A 177 12.01 15.53 17.96
C LYS A 177 12.78 16.84 17.85
N ALA A 178 13.95 16.83 17.21
CA ALA A 178 14.77 18.02 17.02
C ALA A 178 14.19 18.99 15.98
N ALA A 179 13.45 18.49 14.99
CA ALA A 179 12.89 19.27 13.90
C ALA A 179 11.44 19.75 14.14
N MET A 180 10.76 19.21 15.16
CA MET A 180 9.34 19.48 15.39
C MET A 180 9.10 20.69 16.31
N THR A 181 7.97 21.36 16.07
CA THR A 181 7.33 22.30 17.00
C THR A 181 6.00 21.67 17.46
N PRO A 182 5.84 21.34 18.75
CA PRO A 182 4.58 20.81 19.26
C PRO A 182 3.53 21.92 19.38
N PHE A 183 2.27 21.63 19.04
CA PHE A 183 1.16 22.59 19.14
C PHE A 183 0.13 22.21 20.20
N SER A 184 -0.29 20.95 20.24
CA SER A 184 -1.28 20.48 21.20
C SER A 184 -1.10 18.98 21.47
N ALA A 185 -1.23 18.58 22.73
CA ALA A 185 -1.24 17.17 23.11
C ALA A 185 -2.42 16.86 24.06
N PRO A 186 -3.68 16.91 23.58
CA PRO A 186 -4.76 16.14 24.18
C PRO A 186 -4.33 14.69 24.46
N PRO A 187 -4.97 13.99 25.42
CA PRO A 187 -4.53 12.66 25.87
C PRO A 187 -4.43 11.62 24.75
N ASP A 188 -5.23 11.75 23.69
CA ASP A 188 -5.35 10.80 22.57
C ASP A 188 -4.86 11.35 21.23
N THR A 189 -4.53 12.64 21.16
CA THR A 189 -4.21 13.33 19.90
C THR A 189 -3.00 14.23 20.11
N THR A 190 -1.92 13.96 19.40
CA THR A 190 -0.75 14.84 19.38
C THR A 190 -0.67 15.55 18.03
N LYS A 191 -0.70 16.88 18.05
CA LYS A 191 -0.45 17.72 16.87
C LYS A 191 0.90 18.40 16.99
N LEU A 192 1.71 18.22 15.97
CA LEU A 192 3.03 18.82 15.85
C LEU A 192 3.24 19.31 14.42
N PHE A 193 4.30 20.06 14.21
CA PHE A 193 4.63 20.61 12.91
C PHE A 193 6.13 20.51 12.68
N ILE A 194 6.53 20.19 11.46
CA ILE A 194 7.94 20.16 11.06
C ILE A 194 8.15 21.25 10.02
N GLY A 195 9.24 22.02 10.16
CA GLY A 195 9.59 23.10 9.25
C GLY A 195 9.05 24.46 9.69
N SER A 196 8.83 25.35 8.73
CA SER A 196 8.48 26.75 8.98
C SER A 196 6.97 26.98 8.91
N TRP A 197 6.34 27.18 10.08
CA TRP A 197 4.90 27.41 10.21
C TRP A 197 4.41 28.71 9.57
N TYR A 198 5.28 29.67 9.25
CA TYR A 198 4.88 30.92 8.58
C TYR A 198 4.25 30.69 7.20
N ARG A 199 4.56 29.56 6.53
CA ARG A 199 3.95 29.19 5.25
C ARG A 199 2.53 28.64 5.39
N TYR A 200 2.07 28.40 6.61
CA TYR A 200 0.79 27.78 6.94
C TYR A 200 -0.44 28.69 6.73
N GLY A 201 -0.28 29.87 6.11
CA GLY A 201 -1.41 30.73 5.73
C GLY A 201 -1.98 31.59 6.86
N GLY A 202 -1.32 31.66 8.02
CA GLY A 202 -1.75 32.52 9.14
C GLY A 202 -3.01 32.01 9.85
N ALA A 203 -3.81 32.94 10.38
CA ALA A 203 -5.00 32.66 11.20
C ALA A 203 -6.21 32.10 10.41
N ASP A 204 -6.14 32.10 9.08
CA ASP A 204 -7.26 31.80 8.18
C ASP A 204 -7.48 30.29 7.90
N GLY A 205 -6.76 29.42 8.62
CA GLY A 205 -7.18 28.04 8.86
C GLY A 205 -6.56 26.94 7.99
N LEU A 206 -6.59 25.71 8.54
CA LEU A 206 -6.21 24.42 7.95
C LEU A 206 -6.77 24.17 6.55
N ASP A 207 -7.94 24.74 6.25
CA ASP A 207 -8.74 24.40 5.06
C ASP A 207 -8.11 24.84 3.74
N LYS A 208 -7.07 25.69 3.79
CA LYS A 208 -6.33 26.16 2.61
C LYS A 208 -4.89 25.64 2.54
N TRP A 209 -4.52 24.72 3.42
CA TRP A 209 -3.16 24.20 3.44
C TRP A 209 -2.89 23.34 2.19
N LEU A 210 -1.99 23.83 1.33
CA LEU A 210 -1.58 23.15 0.10
C LEU A 210 -0.26 22.38 0.24
N GLY A 211 0.39 22.47 1.40
CA GLY A 211 1.67 21.84 1.67
C GLY A 211 1.56 20.38 2.10
N ASP A 212 2.61 19.90 2.77
CA ASP A 212 2.68 18.51 3.23
C ASP A 212 1.80 18.30 4.46
N GLU A 213 1.13 17.17 4.58
CA GLU A 213 0.29 16.87 5.73
C GLU A 213 0.33 15.37 5.99
N VAL A 214 0.51 15.01 7.26
CA VAL A 214 0.55 13.61 7.68
C VAL A 214 -0.44 13.39 8.81
N VAL A 215 -1.27 12.37 8.68
CA VAL A 215 -2.22 11.95 9.71
C VAL A 215 -2.00 10.45 9.97
N LEU A 216 -1.56 10.13 11.18
CA LEU A 216 -1.30 8.77 11.62
C LEU A 216 -2.32 8.38 12.68
N ASP A 217 -3.02 7.28 12.46
CA ASP A 217 -4.10 6.80 13.33
C ASP A 217 -3.80 5.36 13.78
N GLY A 218 -3.49 5.21 15.07
CA GLY A 218 -3.15 3.94 15.70
C GLY A 218 -4.03 3.70 16.91
N THR A 219 -4.69 2.55 17.01
CA THR A 219 -5.55 2.29 18.19
C THR A 219 -4.78 1.60 19.31
N HIS A 220 -4.25 0.40 19.06
CA HIS A 220 -3.70 -0.46 20.12
C HIS A 220 -2.16 -0.48 20.22
N LYS A 221 -1.44 -0.22 19.12
CA LYS A 221 0.02 -0.24 19.11
C LYS A 221 0.59 1.14 18.82
N ALA A 222 1.84 1.33 19.25
CA ALA A 222 2.55 2.59 19.08
C ALA A 222 2.68 2.97 17.60
N ILE A 223 2.40 4.25 17.33
CA ILE A 223 2.79 4.93 16.11
C ILE A 223 4.27 5.26 16.20
N LYS A 224 5.04 4.94 15.17
CA LYS A 224 6.45 5.30 15.05
C LYS A 224 6.68 6.22 13.87
N LEU A 225 7.38 7.34 14.10
CA LEU A 225 7.68 8.34 13.08
C LEU A 225 9.18 8.61 13.03
N PHE A 226 9.75 8.57 11.82
CA PHE A 226 11.17 8.74 11.54
C PHE A 226 11.40 9.64 10.33
N PHE A 227 12.63 10.09 10.13
CA PHE A 227 13.08 10.48 8.80
C PHE A 227 13.52 9.26 7.98
N ALA A 228 13.39 9.35 6.65
CA ALA A 228 13.64 8.25 5.72
C ALA A 228 15.09 7.75 5.77
N ASP A 229 16.06 8.64 6.01
CA ASP A 229 17.48 8.32 6.12
C ASP A 229 17.86 7.68 7.48
N GLU A 230 16.98 7.73 8.48
CA GLU A 230 17.18 7.08 9.78
C GLU A 230 16.73 5.61 9.76
N VAL A 231 15.92 5.23 8.79
CA VAL A 231 15.49 3.84 8.61
C VAL A 231 16.55 3.14 7.78
N LYS A 232 17.38 2.30 8.44
CA LYS A 232 18.32 1.42 7.73
C LYS A 232 17.54 0.56 6.74
N ALA A 233 18.00 0.57 5.48
CA ALA A 233 17.55 -0.33 4.43
C ALA A 233 17.82 -1.79 4.79
#